data_AF-A0A2M8CSH3-F1
#
_entry.id   AF-A0A2M8CSH3-F1
#
_cell.length_a   1.000
_cell.length_b   1.000
_cell.length_c   1.000
_cell.angle_alpha   90.00
_cell.angle_beta   90.00
_cell.angle_gamma   90.00
#
_symmetry.space_group_name_H-M   'P 1'
#
loop_
_entity.id
_entity.type
_entity.pdbx_description
1 polymer ?
#
loop_
_entity_poly.entity_id
_entity_poly.type
_entity_poly.pdbx_seq_one_letter_code
_entity_poly.pdbx_strand_id
1 'polypeptide(L)'
;MRKTIFISIFLALLLALTAVPASAQAVISLDFLRVQLWPEYDQSAMLVIYDFQVPASASFPQPISIRLPKDADLLAVAQQVNQNLVNVEYAPLTKDGEWATLSFTANQTGVYHIEYYAPLNKNASARDYTFTWPGDYAVTKLEISLQEPTGATQIKTDPTLPDVAPAADNFIYHHGVFHAVPGGKPFQMKITYSKSDDTLSASGSVVQAAGGDLAGNGVAGQSSFTTFLPWILGGLGLILLVGGGVWYWLSGRAEPKSPRTRHRAGAESESAEDEQIYCGQCGKRAQPGDVFCRSCGTRIRKNE
;
A
#
# COMPACT_ATOMS: atom_id res chain seq x y z
N MET A 1 59.58 -44.37 -13.24
CA MET A 1 59.56 -43.51 -12.03
C MET A 1 59.27 -42.03 -12.34
N ARG A 2 59.94 -41.36 -13.29
CA ARG A 2 59.63 -39.95 -13.62
C ARG A 2 58.19 -39.71 -14.09
N LYS A 3 57.66 -40.54 -15.00
CA LYS A 3 56.28 -40.38 -15.53
C LYS A 3 55.18 -40.57 -14.48
N THR A 4 55.37 -41.50 -13.54
CA THR A 4 54.40 -41.75 -12.47
C THR A 4 54.34 -40.59 -11.48
N ILE A 5 55.47 -39.93 -11.20
CA ILE A 5 55.53 -38.72 -10.36
C ILE A 5 54.77 -37.55 -10.99
N PHE A 6 54.93 -37.32 -12.31
CA PHE A 6 54.19 -36.25 -13.00
C PHE A 6 52.69 -36.49 -13.02
N ILE A 7 52.24 -37.74 -13.19
CA ILE A 7 50.81 -38.09 -13.16
C ILE A 7 50.25 -37.88 -11.75
N SER A 8 50.97 -38.28 -10.70
CA SER A 8 50.54 -38.06 -9.31
C SER A 8 50.46 -36.57 -8.95
N ILE A 9 51.42 -35.75 -9.42
CA ILE A 9 51.39 -34.30 -9.19
C ILE A 9 50.24 -33.65 -9.96
N PHE A 10 50.01 -34.04 -11.22
CA PHE A 10 48.90 -33.52 -12.02
C PHE A 10 47.55 -33.88 -11.42
N LEU A 11 47.39 -35.12 -10.92
CA LEU A 11 46.16 -35.57 -10.27
C LEU A 11 45.93 -34.86 -8.92
N ALA A 12 46.98 -34.64 -8.14
CA ALA A 12 46.90 -33.88 -6.89
C ALA A 12 46.55 -32.40 -7.15
N LEU A 13 47.07 -31.82 -8.23
CA LEU A 13 46.74 -30.45 -8.64
C LEU A 13 45.28 -30.38 -9.12
N LEU A 14 44.80 -31.37 -9.88
CA LEU A 14 43.40 -31.43 -10.32
C LEU A 14 42.42 -31.53 -9.14
N LEU A 15 42.77 -32.30 -8.11
CA LEU A 15 41.99 -32.43 -6.87
C LEU A 15 42.00 -31.14 -6.02
N ALA A 16 43.08 -30.37 -6.09
CA ALA A 16 43.17 -29.08 -5.40
C ALA A 16 42.34 -27.98 -6.10
N LEU A 17 42.12 -28.09 -7.41
CA LEU A 17 41.29 -27.13 -8.17
C LEU A 17 39.77 -27.37 -8.03
N THR A 18 39.32 -28.52 -7.53
CA THR A 18 37.88 -28.76 -7.24
C THR A 18 37.48 -28.41 -5.81
N ALA A 19 38.44 -28.10 -4.94
CA ALA A 19 38.20 -27.59 -3.59
C ALA A 19 37.85 -26.10 -3.63
N VAL A 20 36.84 -25.71 -4.40
CA VAL A 20 36.18 -24.42 -4.19
C VAL A 20 35.43 -24.56 -2.88
N PRO A 21 35.69 -23.73 -1.85
CA PRO A 21 34.85 -23.73 -0.67
C PRO A 21 33.45 -23.36 -1.16
N ALA A 22 32.53 -24.32 -1.13
CA ALA A 22 31.12 -24.00 -1.19
C ALA A 22 30.87 -23.10 0.01
N SER A 23 30.77 -21.79 -0.21
CA SER A 23 30.25 -20.87 0.79
C SER A 23 28.85 -21.38 1.11
N ALA A 24 28.73 -22.15 2.19
CA ALA A 24 27.45 -22.37 2.82
C ALA A 24 26.85 -20.98 3.00
N GLN A 25 25.76 -20.68 2.29
CA GLN A 25 25.03 -19.44 2.51
C GLN A 25 24.80 -19.35 4.01
N ALA A 26 25.28 -18.27 4.63
CA ALA A 26 25.05 -18.07 6.05
C ALA A 26 23.55 -18.21 6.28
N VAL A 27 23.15 -19.23 7.03
CA VAL A 27 21.74 -19.49 7.29
C VAL A 27 21.22 -18.29 8.07
N ILE A 28 20.47 -17.43 7.39
CA ILE A 28 19.89 -16.25 8.02
C ILE A 28 18.84 -16.69 9.05
N SER A 29 18.71 -15.92 10.13
CA SER A 29 17.64 -16.07 11.11
C SER A 29 16.66 -14.93 10.92
N LEU A 30 15.36 -15.19 10.93
CA LEU A 30 14.34 -14.16 10.89
C LEU A 30 14.28 -13.43 12.24
N ASP A 31 14.22 -12.11 12.21
CA ASP A 31 14.04 -11.29 13.42
C ASP A 31 12.68 -11.58 14.05
N PHE A 32 11.66 -11.66 13.21
CA PHE A 32 10.35 -12.19 13.59
C PHE A 32 9.67 -12.89 12.42
N LEU A 33 8.75 -13.79 12.77
CA LEU A 33 7.71 -14.31 11.91
C LEU A 33 6.39 -14.14 12.67
N ARG A 34 5.47 -13.36 12.11
CA ARG A 34 4.08 -13.29 12.57
C ARG A 34 3.24 -14.16 11.66
N VAL A 35 2.45 -15.03 12.26
CA VAL A 35 1.50 -15.90 11.57
C VAL A 35 0.11 -15.53 12.04
N GLN A 36 -0.74 -15.11 11.12
CA GLN A 36 -2.16 -14.90 11.37
C GLN A 36 -2.94 -16.04 10.73
N LEU A 37 -3.86 -16.62 11.50
CA LEU A 37 -4.65 -17.79 11.13
C LEU A 37 -6.11 -17.38 11.22
N TRP A 38 -6.77 -17.23 10.06
CA TRP A 38 -8.17 -16.81 9.99
C TRP A 38 -9.01 -17.95 9.39
N PRO A 39 -9.61 -18.81 10.23
CA PRO A 39 -10.45 -19.90 9.77
C PRO A 39 -11.80 -19.37 9.30
N GLU A 40 -12.29 -19.89 8.17
CA GLU A 40 -13.65 -19.59 7.68
C GLU A 40 -13.92 -18.07 7.59
N TYR A 41 -12.91 -17.28 7.19
CA TYR A 41 -12.99 -15.81 7.15
C TYR A 41 -13.93 -15.31 6.05
N ASP A 42 -13.54 -15.48 4.79
CA ASP A 42 -14.25 -15.12 3.56
C ASP A 42 -14.36 -16.32 2.60
N GLN A 43 -13.75 -17.46 2.97
CA GLN A 43 -13.86 -18.75 2.29
C GLN A 43 -13.93 -19.89 3.32
N SER A 44 -14.49 -21.05 2.95
CA SER A 44 -14.54 -22.25 3.80
C SER A 44 -13.17 -22.98 3.88
N ALA A 45 -12.12 -22.23 4.22
CA ALA A 45 -10.73 -22.66 4.30
C ALA A 45 -10.01 -21.93 5.45
N MET A 46 -8.73 -22.24 5.67
CA MET A 46 -7.86 -21.47 6.56
C MET A 46 -7.10 -20.43 5.73
N LEU A 47 -7.31 -19.12 5.99
CA LEU A 47 -6.40 -18.09 5.49
C LEU A 47 -5.19 -18.02 6.42
N VAL A 48 -4.01 -18.13 5.84
CA VAL A 48 -2.74 -18.00 6.56
C VAL A 48 -1.98 -16.80 6.01
N ILE A 49 -1.59 -15.91 6.92
CA ILE A 49 -0.86 -14.69 6.60
C ILE A 49 0.47 -14.72 7.33
N TYR A 50 1.57 -14.59 6.59
CA TYR A 50 2.89 -14.41 7.16
C TYR A 50 3.33 -12.96 7.01
N ASP A 51 3.78 -12.35 8.10
CA ASP A 51 4.61 -11.16 8.07
C ASP A 51 5.97 -11.51 8.68
N PHE A 52 7.07 -11.32 7.95
CA PHE A 52 8.40 -11.63 8.48
C PHE A 52 9.45 -10.63 8.04
N GLN A 53 10.51 -10.52 8.84
CA GLN A 53 11.63 -9.63 8.55
C GLN A 53 12.91 -10.42 8.38
N VAL A 54 13.53 -10.23 7.21
CA VAL A 54 14.92 -10.65 6.95
C VAL A 54 15.84 -9.76 7.78
N PRO A 55 16.84 -10.31 8.47
CA PRO A 55 17.66 -9.55 9.41
C PRO A 55 18.44 -8.47 8.67
N ALA A 56 18.56 -7.28 9.28
CA ALA A 56 19.28 -6.15 8.67
C ALA A 56 20.78 -6.44 8.42
N SER A 57 21.33 -7.45 9.11
CA SER A 57 22.70 -7.94 8.89
C SER A 57 22.85 -8.88 7.70
N ALA A 58 21.77 -9.26 7.02
CA ALA A 58 21.84 -10.06 5.79
C ALA A 58 22.52 -9.26 4.66
N SER A 59 23.20 -9.98 3.78
CA SER A 59 23.76 -9.38 2.56
C SER A 59 22.71 -9.40 1.46
N PHE A 60 22.36 -8.23 0.94
CA PHE A 60 21.38 -8.10 -0.16
C PHE A 60 22.10 -8.00 -1.51
N PRO A 61 21.53 -8.56 -2.61
CA PRO A 61 20.28 -9.29 -2.67
C PRO A 61 20.34 -10.66 -1.97
N GLN A 62 19.32 -10.95 -1.15
CA GLN A 62 19.23 -12.16 -0.35
C GLN A 62 18.16 -13.08 -0.95
N PRO A 63 18.52 -14.28 -1.43
CA PRO A 63 17.53 -15.27 -1.84
C PRO A 63 16.71 -15.73 -0.64
N ILE A 64 15.39 -15.79 -0.82
CA ILE A 64 14.44 -16.27 0.17
C ILE A 64 13.65 -17.43 -0.44
N SER A 65 13.66 -18.54 0.27
CA SER A 65 12.79 -19.70 0.00
C SER A 65 11.94 -20.02 1.22
N ILE A 66 10.62 -20.13 1.04
CA ILE A 66 9.62 -20.46 2.06
C ILE A 66 8.83 -21.67 1.58
N ARG A 67 8.68 -22.70 2.41
CA ARG A 67 7.85 -23.86 2.13
C ARG A 67 6.43 -23.63 2.63
N LEU A 68 5.48 -23.79 1.72
CA LEU A 68 4.04 -23.78 1.96
C LEU A 68 3.49 -25.21 1.83
N PRO A 69 2.35 -25.55 2.44
CA PRO A 69 1.66 -26.81 2.14
C PRO A 69 1.47 -26.99 0.63
N LYS A 70 1.59 -28.22 0.12
CA LYS A 70 1.45 -28.51 -1.33
C LYS A 70 0.13 -28.05 -1.94
N ASP A 71 -0.93 -28.10 -1.14
CA ASP A 71 -2.29 -27.72 -1.49
C ASP A 71 -2.62 -26.28 -1.10
N ALA A 72 -1.61 -25.47 -0.76
CA ALA A 72 -1.79 -24.04 -0.54
C ALA A 72 -2.16 -23.33 -1.84
N ASP A 73 -3.18 -22.48 -1.77
CA ASP A 73 -3.54 -21.54 -2.83
C ASP A 73 -2.93 -20.17 -2.51
N LEU A 74 -1.83 -19.85 -3.18
CA LEU A 74 -1.06 -18.62 -2.95
C LEU A 74 -1.78 -17.41 -3.54
N LEU A 75 -2.07 -16.40 -2.71
CA LEU A 75 -2.78 -15.20 -3.12
C LEU A 75 -1.85 -14.01 -3.35
N ALA A 76 -0.93 -13.79 -2.39
CA ALA A 76 -0.11 -12.59 -2.37
C ALA A 76 1.31 -12.87 -1.89
N VAL A 77 2.27 -12.19 -2.50
CA VAL A 77 3.64 -12.05 -2.04
C VAL A 77 4.01 -10.58 -2.20
N ALA A 78 4.29 -9.90 -1.09
CA ALA A 78 4.50 -8.47 -1.07
C ALA A 78 5.60 -8.06 -0.08
N GLN A 79 6.06 -6.83 -0.20
CA GLN A 79 6.88 -6.13 0.79
C GLN A 79 6.11 -4.92 1.29
N GLN A 80 6.17 -4.66 2.59
CA GLN A 80 5.64 -3.44 3.18
C GLN A 80 6.59 -2.27 2.91
N VAL A 81 6.12 -1.27 2.16
CA VAL A 81 6.83 -0.04 1.82
C VAL A 81 5.93 1.15 2.16
N ASN A 82 6.37 2.01 3.08
CA ASN A 82 5.59 3.17 3.56
C ASN A 82 4.15 2.79 3.96
N GLN A 83 4.01 1.68 4.71
CA GLN A 83 2.72 1.11 5.16
C GLN A 83 1.83 0.51 4.06
N ASN A 84 2.26 0.52 2.79
CA ASN A 84 1.56 -0.14 1.70
C ASN A 84 2.20 -1.49 1.37
N LEU A 85 1.39 -2.45 0.92
CA LEU A 85 1.89 -3.71 0.37
C LEU A 85 2.22 -3.51 -1.12
N VAL A 86 3.49 -3.75 -1.47
CA VAL A 86 3.98 -3.70 -2.85
C VAL A 86 4.33 -5.10 -3.30
N ASN A 87 3.78 -5.53 -4.43
CA ASN A 87 4.00 -6.88 -4.96
C ASN A 87 5.50 -7.18 -5.15
N VAL A 88 5.89 -8.38 -4.76
CA VAL A 88 7.23 -8.92 -4.96
C VAL A 88 7.18 -9.98 -6.04
N GLU A 89 8.05 -9.88 -7.04
CA GLU A 89 8.19 -10.92 -8.06
C GLU A 89 8.78 -12.20 -7.44
N TYR A 90 8.21 -13.34 -7.82
CA TYR A 90 8.62 -14.66 -7.33
C TYR A 90 8.65 -15.68 -8.47
N ALA A 91 9.47 -16.71 -8.29
CA ALA A 91 9.57 -17.81 -9.25
C ALA A 91 8.35 -18.76 -9.12
N PRO A 92 7.98 -19.49 -10.18
CA PRO A 92 6.93 -20.51 -10.09
C PRO A 92 7.16 -21.48 -8.93
N LEU A 93 6.08 -21.81 -8.21
CA LEU A 93 6.15 -22.72 -7.07
C LEU A 93 6.70 -24.09 -7.51
N THR A 94 7.71 -24.58 -6.79
CA THR A 94 8.28 -25.91 -7.02
C THR A 94 7.71 -26.88 -6.00
N LYS A 95 6.98 -27.90 -6.46
CA LYS A 95 6.35 -28.90 -5.57
C LYS A 95 7.30 -30.08 -5.33
N ASP A 96 7.47 -30.45 -4.06
CA ASP A 96 8.24 -31.63 -3.63
C ASP A 96 7.61 -32.25 -2.38
N GLY A 97 7.26 -33.54 -2.45
CA GLY A 97 6.53 -34.24 -1.40
C GLY A 97 5.22 -33.52 -1.01
N GLU A 98 5.16 -33.13 0.27
CA GLU A 98 4.05 -32.42 0.92
C GLU A 98 4.19 -30.89 0.87
N TRP A 99 5.22 -30.36 0.20
CA TRP A 99 5.55 -28.94 0.18
C TRP A 99 5.48 -28.34 -1.23
N ALA A 100 5.14 -27.06 -1.29
CA ALA A 100 5.37 -26.17 -2.41
C ALA A 100 6.34 -25.07 -1.97
N THR A 101 7.47 -24.94 -2.66
CA THR A 101 8.51 -23.95 -2.32
C THR A 101 8.26 -22.66 -3.09
N LEU A 102 7.99 -21.58 -2.36
CA LEU A 102 7.98 -20.20 -2.84
C LEU A 102 9.40 -19.65 -2.80
N SER A 103 9.89 -19.11 -3.91
CA SER A 103 11.23 -18.50 -3.99
C SER A 103 11.19 -17.10 -4.59
N PHE A 104 11.81 -16.15 -3.92
CA PHE A 104 11.95 -14.76 -4.37
C PHE A 104 13.26 -14.15 -3.84
N THR A 105 13.59 -12.94 -4.29
CA THR A 105 14.80 -12.23 -3.84
C THR A 105 14.42 -11.03 -3.00
N ALA A 106 14.88 -10.98 -1.76
CA ALA A 106 14.85 -9.78 -0.95
C ALA A 106 15.98 -8.84 -1.39
N ASN A 107 15.64 -7.60 -1.76
CA ASN A 107 16.63 -6.61 -2.26
C ASN A 107 17.04 -5.58 -1.21
N GLN A 108 16.32 -5.53 -0.08
CA GLN A 108 16.54 -4.58 1.00
C GLN A 108 15.90 -5.10 2.29
N THR A 109 16.24 -4.49 3.43
CA THR A 109 15.53 -4.74 4.69
C THR A 109 14.07 -4.31 4.60
N GLY A 110 13.19 -5.02 5.30
CA GLY A 110 11.76 -4.72 5.38
C GLY A 110 10.93 -5.91 5.85
N VAL A 111 9.63 -5.68 5.98
CA VAL A 111 8.65 -6.73 6.29
C VAL A 111 8.12 -7.29 4.98
N TYR A 112 8.23 -8.61 4.82
CA TYR A 112 7.67 -9.36 3.71
C TYR A 112 6.37 -10.01 4.16
N HIS A 113 5.40 -10.02 3.25
CA HIS A 113 4.03 -10.41 3.49
C HIS A 113 3.63 -11.51 2.51
N ILE A 114 3.08 -12.61 3.01
CA ILE A 114 2.61 -13.74 2.20
C ILE A 114 1.22 -14.15 2.67
N GLU A 115 0.29 -14.33 1.73
CA GLU A 115 -1.05 -14.83 2.01
C GLU A 115 -1.34 -16.08 1.19
N TYR A 116 -1.93 -17.09 1.83
CA TYR A 116 -2.42 -18.28 1.13
C TYR A 116 -3.61 -18.92 1.85
N TYR A 117 -4.48 -19.58 1.10
CA TYR A 117 -5.47 -20.49 1.67
C TYR A 117 -4.91 -21.90 1.80
N ALA A 118 -5.29 -22.58 2.88
CA ALA A 118 -5.05 -24.01 3.06
C ALA A 118 -6.36 -24.74 3.41
N PRO A 119 -6.51 -26.02 3.00
CA PRO A 119 -7.69 -26.81 3.35
C PRO A 119 -7.91 -26.90 4.86
N LEU A 120 -9.16 -26.71 5.28
CA LEU A 120 -9.63 -26.90 6.65
C LEU A 120 -10.38 -28.23 6.73
N ASN A 121 -10.05 -29.08 7.71
CA ASN A 121 -10.77 -30.33 7.88
C ASN A 121 -12.10 -30.06 8.58
N LYS A 122 -13.18 -30.59 8.00
CA LYS A 122 -14.56 -30.43 8.49
C LYS A 122 -15.19 -31.81 8.65
N ASN A 123 -15.70 -32.11 9.84
CA ASN A 123 -16.47 -33.32 10.11
C ASN A 123 -17.73 -32.97 10.91
N ALA A 124 -18.87 -32.90 10.23
CA ALA A 124 -20.11 -32.33 10.76
C ALA A 124 -19.84 -30.93 11.36
N SER A 125 -20.00 -30.76 12.67
CA SER A 125 -19.70 -29.50 13.36
C SER A 125 -18.24 -29.34 13.80
N ALA A 126 -17.44 -30.40 13.78
CA ALA A 126 -16.03 -30.33 14.17
C ALA A 126 -15.20 -29.70 13.04
N ARG A 127 -14.25 -28.87 13.45
CA ARG A 127 -13.24 -28.22 12.60
C ARG A 127 -11.87 -28.49 13.17
N ASP A 128 -10.92 -28.88 12.32
CA ASP A 128 -9.53 -29.05 12.72
C ASP A 128 -8.55 -28.58 11.64
N TYR A 129 -7.42 -28.04 12.12
CA TYR A 129 -6.32 -27.60 11.28
C TYR A 129 -5.00 -27.77 12.04
N THR A 130 -3.94 -28.10 11.33
CA THR A 130 -2.58 -28.09 11.90
C THR A 130 -1.71 -27.15 11.08
N PHE A 131 -1.40 -26.00 11.67
CA PHE A 131 -0.39 -25.10 11.14
C PHE A 131 0.99 -25.72 11.31
N THR A 132 1.82 -25.67 10.26
CA THR A 132 3.22 -26.13 10.33
C THR A 132 4.14 -25.08 9.74
N TRP A 133 5.03 -24.52 10.58
CA TRP A 133 6.24 -23.84 10.11
C TRP A 133 7.33 -24.89 9.92
N PRO A 134 7.85 -25.14 8.70
CA PRO A 134 8.77 -26.24 8.45
C PRO A 134 10.17 -26.07 9.07
N GLY A 135 10.46 -24.89 9.61
CA GLY A 135 11.79 -24.52 10.07
C GLY A 135 12.71 -24.07 8.93
N ASP A 136 12.17 -23.41 7.89
CA ASP A 136 12.98 -22.91 6.76
C ASP A 136 14.10 -21.98 7.23
N TYR A 137 13.80 -21.20 8.28
CA TYR A 137 14.73 -20.35 8.99
C TYR A 137 14.54 -20.51 10.49
N ALA A 138 15.61 -20.25 11.24
CA ALA A 138 15.47 -19.93 12.66
C ALA A 138 14.68 -18.62 12.81
N VAL A 139 13.90 -18.51 13.88
CA VAL A 139 13.08 -17.32 14.17
C VAL A 139 13.33 -16.89 15.61
N THR A 140 13.79 -15.65 15.79
CA THR A 140 14.02 -15.09 17.13
C THR A 140 12.71 -14.95 17.90
N LYS A 141 11.65 -14.48 17.22
CA LYS A 141 10.31 -14.32 17.77
C LYS A 141 9.23 -14.76 16.78
N LEU A 142 8.54 -15.85 17.10
CA LEU A 142 7.36 -16.32 16.39
C LEU A 142 6.11 -15.81 17.11
N GLU A 143 5.34 -14.94 16.46
CA GLU A 143 4.06 -14.43 16.95
C GLU A 143 2.94 -15.18 16.22
N ILE A 144 1.98 -15.75 16.95
CA ILE A 144 0.82 -16.39 16.34
C ILE A 144 -0.45 -15.68 16.81
N SER A 145 -1.32 -15.33 15.86
CA SER A 145 -2.69 -14.88 16.12
C SER A 145 -3.67 -15.82 15.43
N LEU A 146 -4.68 -16.29 16.17
CA LEU A 146 -5.82 -17.04 15.65
C LEU A 146 -7.06 -16.19 15.82
N GLN A 147 -7.71 -15.83 14.72
CA GLN A 147 -9.03 -15.20 14.75
C GLN A 147 -10.08 -16.26 15.16
N GLU A 148 -10.92 -15.93 16.14
CA GLU A 148 -12.10 -16.73 16.49
C GLU A 148 -13.15 -16.60 15.37
N PRO A 149 -13.50 -17.70 14.67
CA PRO A 149 -14.53 -17.64 13.62
C PRO A 149 -15.90 -17.31 14.20
N THR A 150 -16.70 -16.55 13.47
CA THR A 150 -18.07 -16.20 13.90
C THR A 150 -18.89 -17.46 14.19
N GLY A 151 -19.44 -17.59 15.40
CA GLY A 151 -20.26 -18.73 15.81
C GLY A 151 -19.47 -20.00 16.16
N ALA A 152 -18.14 -19.94 16.22
CA ALA A 152 -17.32 -21.01 16.75
C ALA A 152 -17.50 -21.15 18.28
N THR A 153 -17.29 -22.36 18.78
CA THR A 153 -17.29 -22.69 20.20
C THR A 153 -16.17 -23.69 20.48
N GLN A 154 -15.79 -23.83 21.76
CA GLN A 154 -14.81 -24.83 22.20
C GLN A 154 -13.45 -24.74 21.48
N ILE A 155 -13.01 -23.51 21.17
CA ILE A 155 -11.72 -23.26 20.53
C ILE A 155 -10.61 -23.77 21.44
N LYS A 156 -9.70 -24.56 20.86
CA LYS A 156 -8.51 -25.08 21.53
C LYS A 156 -7.32 -24.99 20.59
N THR A 157 -6.19 -24.60 21.17
CA THR A 157 -4.89 -24.61 20.51
C THR A 157 -3.86 -25.39 21.30
N ASP A 158 -2.98 -26.07 20.58
CA ASP A 158 -1.81 -26.75 21.13
C ASP A 158 -0.59 -26.46 20.22
N PRO A 159 0.42 -25.70 20.68
CA PRO A 159 0.51 -25.06 22.01
C PRO A 159 -0.61 -24.07 22.30
N THR A 160 -0.97 -23.91 23.57
CA THR A 160 -2.01 -22.98 23.99
C THR A 160 -1.62 -21.54 23.69
N LEU A 161 -2.57 -20.76 23.17
CA LEU A 161 -2.48 -19.32 22.98
C LEU A 161 -3.13 -18.65 24.20
N PRO A 162 -2.35 -18.10 25.15
CA PRO A 162 -2.86 -17.68 26.45
C PRO A 162 -3.65 -16.37 26.41
N ASP A 163 -3.36 -15.49 25.46
CA ASP A 163 -3.90 -14.13 25.44
C ASP A 163 -5.12 -14.08 24.52
N VAL A 164 -6.30 -13.80 25.08
CA VAL A 164 -7.55 -13.70 24.31
C VAL A 164 -8.12 -12.30 24.45
N ALA A 165 -8.25 -11.58 23.35
CA ALA A 165 -8.71 -10.20 23.36
C ALA A 165 -9.46 -9.83 22.07
N PRO A 166 -10.44 -8.91 22.14
CA PRO A 166 -10.99 -8.28 20.95
C PRO A 166 -9.94 -7.36 20.29
N ALA A 167 -9.96 -7.26 18.97
CA ALA A 167 -9.17 -6.30 18.19
C ALA A 167 -10.05 -5.19 17.60
N ALA A 168 -9.42 -4.23 16.91
CA ALA A 168 -10.08 -3.05 16.36
C ALA A 168 -11.11 -3.35 15.25
N ASP A 169 -11.04 -4.54 14.67
CA ASP A 169 -11.97 -5.08 13.67
C ASP A 169 -13.18 -5.78 14.30
N ASN A 170 -13.35 -5.69 15.62
CA ASN A 170 -14.38 -6.36 16.43
C ASN A 170 -14.34 -7.90 16.41
N PHE A 171 -13.27 -8.52 15.89
CA PHE A 171 -13.04 -9.95 16.08
C PHE A 171 -12.30 -10.23 17.38
N ILE A 172 -12.49 -11.43 17.92
CA ILE A 172 -11.71 -11.95 19.05
C ILE A 172 -10.51 -12.70 18.47
N TYR A 173 -9.36 -12.47 19.07
CA TYR A 173 -8.12 -13.16 18.70
C TYR A 173 -7.51 -13.85 19.90
N HIS A 174 -6.99 -15.06 19.64
CA HIS A 174 -6.08 -15.76 20.55
C HIS A 174 -4.64 -15.49 20.10
N HIS A 175 -3.77 -15.10 21.03
CA HIS A 175 -2.40 -14.72 20.75
C HIS A 175 -1.40 -15.52 21.59
N GLY A 176 -0.21 -15.68 21.05
CA GLY A 176 0.92 -16.32 21.72
C GLY A 176 2.23 -15.97 21.06
N VAL A 177 3.29 -15.92 21.86
CA VAL A 177 4.64 -15.61 21.43
C VAL A 177 5.56 -16.76 21.81
N PHE A 178 6.31 -17.26 20.83
CA PHE A 178 7.29 -18.32 20.98
C PHE A 178 8.66 -17.78 20.62
N HIS A 179 9.64 -17.96 21.51
CA HIS A 179 10.98 -17.41 21.34
C HIS A 179 11.97 -18.48 20.86
N ALA A 180 12.96 -18.05 20.08
CA ALA A 180 14.08 -18.87 19.63
C ALA A 180 13.63 -20.19 18.96
N VAL A 181 12.71 -20.10 18.00
CA VAL A 181 12.28 -21.27 17.20
C VAL A 181 13.44 -21.68 16.29
N PRO A 182 14.00 -22.89 16.44
CA PRO A 182 15.20 -23.29 15.70
C PRO A 182 14.89 -23.58 14.22
N GLY A 183 15.82 -23.22 13.35
CA GLY A 183 15.80 -23.65 11.95
C GLY A 183 16.00 -25.17 11.83
N GLY A 184 15.47 -25.75 10.76
CA GLY A 184 15.54 -27.19 10.47
C GLY A 184 14.64 -28.08 11.33
N LYS A 185 13.88 -27.52 12.27
CA LYS A 185 12.88 -28.25 13.07
C LYS A 185 11.49 -27.65 12.85
N PRO A 186 10.47 -28.47 12.58
CA PRO A 186 9.13 -27.94 12.40
C PRO A 186 8.57 -27.44 13.73
N PHE A 187 7.93 -26.27 13.68
CA PHE A 187 6.98 -25.82 14.71
C PHE A 187 5.58 -26.16 14.22
N GLN A 188 4.77 -26.79 15.08
CA GLN A 188 3.39 -27.17 14.77
C GLN A 188 2.43 -26.55 15.77
N MET A 189 1.27 -26.12 15.27
CA MET A 189 0.15 -25.70 16.10
C MET A 189 -1.13 -26.39 15.63
N LYS A 190 -1.72 -27.19 16.52
CA LYS A 190 -3.01 -27.81 16.31
C LYS A 190 -4.11 -26.86 16.75
N ILE A 191 -5.13 -26.71 15.93
CA ILE A 191 -6.32 -25.88 16.17
C ILE A 191 -7.54 -26.77 16.01
N THR A 192 -8.46 -26.70 16.97
CA THR A 192 -9.76 -27.36 16.88
C THR A 192 -10.85 -26.47 17.43
N TYR A 193 -12.03 -26.52 16.81
CA TYR A 193 -13.23 -25.84 17.30
C TYR A 193 -14.50 -26.51 16.77
N SER A 194 -15.63 -26.13 17.33
CA SER A 194 -16.96 -26.62 16.95
C SER A 194 -17.78 -25.48 16.35
N LYS A 195 -18.37 -25.69 15.17
CA LYS A 195 -19.22 -24.71 14.48
C LYS A 195 -20.38 -25.43 13.79
N SER A 196 -21.61 -25.02 14.05
CA SER A 196 -22.82 -25.72 13.58
C SER A 196 -23.26 -25.37 12.16
N ASP A 197 -22.70 -24.33 11.57
CA ASP A 197 -23.04 -23.84 10.23
C ASP A 197 -21.79 -23.42 9.44
N ASP A 198 -21.99 -22.95 8.22
CA ASP A 198 -20.94 -22.51 7.29
C ASP A 198 -20.89 -20.98 7.11
N THR A 199 -21.46 -20.21 8.03
CA THR A 199 -21.38 -18.73 8.04
C THR A 199 -19.92 -18.28 8.12
N LEU A 200 -19.51 -17.39 7.21
CA LEU A 200 -18.13 -16.89 7.17
C LEU A 200 -17.98 -15.62 8.00
N SER A 201 -16.85 -15.42 8.66
CA SER A 201 -16.63 -14.30 9.58
C SER A 201 -16.78 -12.93 8.90
N ALA A 202 -16.27 -12.79 7.68
CA ALA A 202 -16.33 -11.57 6.87
C ALA A 202 -17.72 -11.29 6.28
N SER A 203 -18.65 -12.26 6.30
CA SER A 203 -20.02 -12.04 5.78
C SER A 203 -20.83 -11.06 6.64
N GLY A 204 -20.45 -10.87 7.91
CA GLY A 204 -21.05 -9.89 8.82
C GLY A 204 -20.34 -8.53 8.84
N SER A 205 -19.20 -8.40 8.17
CA SER A 205 -18.43 -7.16 8.12
C SER A 205 -19.10 -6.19 7.15
N VAL A 206 -19.76 -5.16 7.68
CA VAL A 206 -20.13 -4.00 6.87
C VAL A 206 -18.83 -3.39 6.37
N VAL A 207 -18.58 -3.47 5.06
CA VAL A 207 -17.49 -2.72 4.43
C VAL A 207 -17.79 -1.26 4.68
N GLN A 208 -17.13 -0.67 5.68
CA GLN A 208 -16.97 0.78 5.71
C GLN A 208 -16.16 1.08 4.46
N ALA A 209 -16.83 1.49 3.39
CA ALA A 209 -16.14 2.06 2.25
C ALA A 209 -15.19 3.11 2.83
N ALA A 210 -13.95 3.17 2.32
CA ALA A 210 -13.15 4.38 2.43
C ALA A 210 -13.80 5.48 1.58
N GLY A 211 -15.08 5.77 1.84
CA GLY A 211 -15.73 7.00 1.50
C GLY A 211 -15.17 8.01 2.48
N GLY A 212 -14.34 8.91 1.98
CA GLY A 212 -13.94 10.09 2.73
C GLY A 212 -15.19 10.88 3.08
N ASP A 213 -15.68 10.68 4.31
CA ASP A 213 -16.57 11.64 4.93
C ASP A 213 -15.73 12.81 5.43
N LEU A 214 -15.81 13.87 4.64
CA LEU A 214 -15.50 15.24 5.00
C LEU A 214 -16.37 15.67 6.20
N ALA A 215 -16.01 15.27 7.42
CA ALA A 215 -16.56 15.87 8.64
C ALA A 215 -15.64 15.66 9.85
N GLY A 216 -14.60 16.49 9.92
CA GLY A 216 -14.01 17.06 11.14
C GLY A 216 -13.74 16.14 12.35
N ASN A 217 -12.47 15.81 12.58
CA ASN A 217 -11.61 16.60 13.46
C ASN A 217 -10.23 15.94 13.68
N GLY A 218 -9.23 16.48 12.99
CA GLY A 218 -7.87 16.73 13.49
C GLY A 218 -6.99 15.55 13.93
N VAL A 219 -6.13 15.06 13.03
CA VAL A 219 -4.83 14.49 13.40
C VAL A 219 -3.73 15.13 12.56
N ALA A 220 -2.66 15.50 13.27
CA ALA A 220 -1.50 16.25 12.82
C ALA A 220 -0.80 15.60 11.61
N GLY A 221 -0.42 16.43 10.63
CA GLY A 221 0.50 16.03 9.56
C GLY A 221 0.10 16.44 8.14
N GLN A 222 -1.07 17.03 7.93
CA GLN A 222 -1.40 17.68 6.66
C GLN A 222 -1.35 19.19 6.86
N SER A 223 -0.34 19.86 6.30
CA SER A 223 -0.32 21.32 6.20
C SER A 223 -1.43 21.76 5.24
N SER A 224 -2.64 21.84 5.77
CA SER A 224 -3.81 22.27 5.02
C SER A 224 -3.61 23.71 4.58
N PHE A 225 -3.78 23.96 3.28
CA PHE A 225 -3.77 25.30 2.68
C PHE A 225 -4.76 26.26 3.39
N THR A 226 -5.76 25.71 4.09
CA THR A 226 -6.73 26.45 4.92
C THR A 226 -6.13 27.09 6.19
N THR A 227 -5.01 26.59 6.72
CA THR A 227 -4.34 27.19 7.89
C THR A 227 -3.65 28.50 7.53
N PHE A 228 -3.13 28.60 6.31
CA PHE A 228 -2.45 29.82 5.83
C PHE A 228 -3.42 30.81 5.17
N LEU A 229 -4.62 30.37 4.79
CA LEU A 229 -5.62 31.20 4.12
C LEU A 229 -5.99 32.49 4.88
N PRO A 230 -6.18 32.50 6.22
CA PRO A 230 -6.44 33.73 6.97
C PRO A 230 -5.26 34.71 6.92
N TRP A 231 -4.03 34.20 6.92
CA TRP A 231 -2.83 35.03 6.84
C TRP A 231 -2.59 35.56 5.43
N ILE A 232 -2.91 34.79 4.40
CA ILE A 232 -2.87 35.24 2.99
C ILE A 232 -3.93 36.32 2.76
N LEU A 233 -5.17 36.09 3.22
CA LEU A 233 -6.24 37.08 3.10
C LEU A 233 -5.98 38.33 3.94
N GLY A 234 -5.45 38.16 5.17
CA GLY A 234 -5.04 39.26 6.03
C GLY A 234 -3.89 40.07 5.43
N GLY A 235 -2.88 39.38 4.88
CA GLY A 235 -1.75 40.01 4.19
C GLY A 235 -2.17 40.74 2.91
N LEU A 236 -3.01 40.12 2.09
CA LEU A 236 -3.58 40.73 0.88
C LEU A 236 -4.44 41.95 1.25
N GLY A 237 -5.27 41.85 2.29
CA GLY A 237 -6.05 42.95 2.81
C GLY A 237 -5.19 44.12 3.29
N LEU A 238 -4.11 43.83 4.02
CA LEU A 238 -3.16 44.85 4.47
C LEU A 238 -2.45 45.52 3.29
N ILE A 239 -2.02 44.75 2.28
CA ILE A 239 -1.40 45.28 1.07
C ILE A 239 -2.37 46.19 0.30
N LEU A 240 -3.64 45.82 0.20
CA LEU A 240 -4.66 46.63 -0.46
C LEU A 240 -4.99 47.91 0.32
N LEU A 241 -4.99 47.87 1.65
CA LEU A 241 -5.19 49.06 2.49
C LEU A 241 -4.00 50.01 2.43
N VAL A 242 -2.78 49.49 2.52
CA VAL A 242 -1.55 50.31 2.40
C VAL A 242 -1.41 50.84 0.97
N GLY A 243 -1.57 49.98 -0.04
CA GLY A 243 -1.51 50.36 -1.44
C GLY A 243 -2.61 51.36 -1.82
N GLY A 244 -3.83 51.14 -1.36
CA GLY A 244 -4.96 52.05 -1.53
C GLY A 244 -4.75 53.39 -0.82
N GLY A 245 -4.20 53.38 0.41
CA GLY A 245 -3.84 54.58 1.15
C GLY A 245 -2.73 55.39 0.47
N VAL A 246 -1.70 54.72 -0.02
CA VAL A 246 -0.61 55.33 -0.80
C VAL A 246 -1.15 55.89 -2.11
N TRP A 247 -2.00 55.15 -2.84
CA TRP A 247 -2.61 55.61 -4.08
C TRP A 247 -3.52 56.82 -3.85
N TYR A 248 -4.36 56.81 -2.81
CA TYR A 248 -5.23 57.94 -2.43
C TYR A 248 -4.41 59.18 -2.06
N TRP A 249 -3.34 59.02 -1.30
CA TRP A 249 -2.46 60.13 -0.93
C TRP A 249 -1.68 60.70 -2.13
N LEU A 250 -1.30 59.86 -3.09
CA LEU A 250 -0.66 60.28 -4.33
C LEU A 250 -1.65 60.93 -5.30
N SER A 251 -2.91 60.48 -5.36
CA SER A 251 -3.95 61.04 -6.25
C SER A 251 -4.64 62.28 -5.68
N GLY A 252 -4.56 62.50 -4.36
CA GLY A 252 -4.93 63.77 -3.71
C GLY A 252 -3.97 64.94 -4.00
N ARG A 253 -2.90 64.73 -4.79
CA ARG A 253 -1.97 65.77 -5.26
C ARG A 253 -2.25 66.27 -6.68
N ALA A 254 -3.45 66.06 -7.21
CA ALA A 254 -3.86 66.69 -8.46
C ALA A 254 -4.30 68.15 -8.20
N GLU A 255 -3.41 69.10 -8.50
CA GLU A 255 -3.66 70.54 -8.45
C GLU A 255 -4.86 70.95 -9.35
N PRO A 256 -5.68 71.93 -8.92
CA PRO A 256 -6.78 72.44 -9.73
C PRO A 256 -6.24 73.38 -10.81
N LYS A 257 -6.36 73.01 -12.09
CA LYS A 257 -6.15 73.93 -13.22
C LYS A 257 -7.46 74.28 -13.92
N SER A 258 -7.94 75.45 -13.51
CA SER A 258 -8.61 76.54 -14.22
C SER A 258 -9.03 76.35 -15.70
N PRO A 259 -10.20 76.90 -16.10
CA PRO A 259 -10.77 76.74 -17.43
C PRO A 259 -10.22 77.74 -18.45
N ARG A 260 -10.22 77.37 -19.75
CA ARG A 260 -10.27 78.34 -20.84
C ARG A 260 -10.95 77.78 -22.10
N THR A 261 -11.80 78.64 -22.63
CA THR A 261 -12.81 78.58 -23.67
C THR A 261 -12.30 78.50 -25.12
N ARG A 262 -13.13 77.90 -26.00
CA ARG A 262 -13.40 78.21 -27.43
C ARG A 262 -12.20 78.12 -28.42
N HIS A 263 -12.25 77.45 -29.57
CA HIS A 263 -13.25 77.48 -30.65
C HIS A 263 -12.97 76.42 -31.75
N ARG A 264 -14.05 75.95 -32.40
CA ARG A 264 -14.24 75.64 -33.85
C ARG A 264 -13.47 74.52 -34.60
N ALA A 265 -14.31 73.60 -35.07
CA ALA A 265 -14.58 73.21 -36.46
C ALA A 265 -13.67 72.16 -37.14
N GLY A 266 -14.30 71.06 -37.55
CA GLY A 266 -13.98 70.34 -38.78
C GLY A 266 -13.83 68.82 -38.60
N ALA A 267 -14.69 68.08 -39.32
CA ALA A 267 -14.58 66.66 -39.70
C ALA A 267 -14.90 65.59 -38.64
N GLU A 268 -16.19 65.27 -38.55
CA GLU A 268 -16.77 63.95 -38.86
C GLU A 268 -15.82 62.73 -38.89
N SER A 269 -15.95 61.85 -37.90
CA SER A 269 -15.97 60.40 -38.10
C SER A 269 -16.64 59.72 -36.91
N GLU A 270 -17.44 58.73 -37.24
CA GLU A 270 -18.50 58.14 -36.43
C GLU A 270 -18.01 57.41 -35.17
N SER A 271 -18.81 57.54 -34.13
CA SER A 271 -18.84 56.66 -32.97
C SER A 271 -19.31 55.26 -33.37
N ALA A 272 -18.41 54.27 -33.31
CA ALA A 272 -18.82 52.86 -33.33
C ALA A 272 -19.27 52.47 -31.91
N GLU A 273 -20.58 52.34 -31.75
CA GLU A 273 -21.25 51.71 -30.61
C GLU A 273 -20.89 50.21 -30.56
N ASP A 274 -20.62 49.71 -29.36
CA ASP A 274 -20.20 48.33 -29.06
C ASP A 274 -21.41 47.38 -29.18
N GLU A 275 -21.73 46.93 -30.40
CA GLU A 275 -22.80 45.97 -30.66
C GLU A 275 -22.42 44.57 -30.13
N GLN A 276 -23.12 44.11 -29.10
CA GLN A 276 -22.81 42.86 -28.40
C GLN A 276 -23.40 41.65 -29.16
N ILE A 277 -22.55 40.85 -29.80
CA ILE A 277 -22.94 39.66 -30.58
C ILE A 277 -23.00 38.40 -29.68
N TYR A 278 -24.02 37.54 -29.87
CA TYR A 278 -24.22 36.28 -29.13
C TYR A 278 -24.32 35.07 -30.06
N CYS A 279 -23.96 33.87 -29.56
CA CYS A 279 -24.08 32.63 -30.32
C CYS A 279 -25.52 32.09 -30.30
N GLY A 280 -26.14 31.92 -31.47
CA GLY A 280 -27.51 31.38 -31.60
C GLY A 280 -27.68 29.88 -31.30
N GLN A 281 -26.62 29.15 -30.92
CA GLN A 281 -26.73 27.75 -30.47
C GLN A 281 -26.52 27.58 -28.98
N CYS A 282 -25.48 28.17 -28.39
CA CYS A 282 -25.20 28.02 -26.96
C CYS A 282 -25.50 29.26 -26.11
N GLY A 283 -25.95 30.36 -26.71
CA GLY A 283 -26.34 31.60 -26.02
C GLY A 283 -25.18 32.42 -25.44
N LYS A 284 -23.92 31.96 -25.56
CA LYS A 284 -22.76 32.69 -25.02
C LYS A 284 -22.34 33.86 -25.91
N ARG A 285 -21.86 34.94 -25.27
CA ARG A 285 -21.36 36.15 -25.93
C ARG A 285 -20.11 35.84 -26.76
N ALA A 286 -20.06 36.40 -27.97
CA ALA A 286 -18.91 36.37 -28.85
C ALA A 286 -18.21 37.72 -28.88
N GLN A 287 -16.91 37.73 -29.19
CA GLN A 287 -16.19 38.99 -29.38
C GLN A 287 -16.34 39.50 -30.82
N PRO A 288 -16.31 40.83 -31.04
CA PRO A 288 -16.27 41.40 -32.39
C PRO A 288 -15.12 40.79 -33.20
N GLY A 289 -15.43 40.14 -34.32
CA GLY A 289 -14.47 39.48 -35.20
C GLY A 289 -14.43 37.94 -35.14
N ASP A 290 -15.06 37.31 -34.15
CA ASP A 290 -15.13 35.84 -34.08
C ASP A 290 -15.99 35.25 -35.22
N VAL A 291 -15.42 34.29 -35.97
CA VAL A 291 -16.14 33.54 -37.04
C VAL A 291 -16.85 32.30 -36.47
N PHE A 292 -16.27 31.70 -35.44
CA PHE A 292 -16.78 30.52 -34.75
C PHE A 292 -16.88 30.79 -33.25
N CYS A 293 -17.92 30.25 -32.61
CA CYS A 293 -18.08 30.34 -31.17
C CYS A 293 -16.97 29.57 -30.46
N ARG A 294 -16.18 30.24 -29.62
CA ARG A 294 -15.09 29.63 -28.85
C ARG A 294 -15.56 28.58 -27.83
N SER A 295 -16.83 28.61 -27.44
CA SER A 295 -17.38 27.66 -26.46
C SER A 295 -17.97 26.39 -27.08
N CYS A 296 -18.56 26.46 -28.27
CA CYS A 296 -19.26 25.31 -28.87
C CYS A 296 -18.83 25.00 -30.32
N GLY A 297 -17.94 25.80 -30.92
CA GLY A 297 -17.42 25.59 -32.27
C GLY A 297 -18.37 25.96 -33.41
N THR A 298 -19.62 26.34 -33.12
CA THR A 298 -20.60 26.70 -34.17
C THR A 298 -20.26 28.04 -34.83
N ARG A 299 -20.39 28.12 -36.16
CA ARG A 299 -20.21 29.37 -36.91
C ARG A 299 -21.22 30.44 -36.47
N ILE A 300 -20.74 31.63 -36.14
CA ILE A 300 -21.59 32.75 -35.74
C ILE A 300 -22.22 33.33 -37.00
N ARG A 301 -23.55 33.39 -37.03
CA ARG A 301 -24.28 34.08 -38.10
C ARG A 301 -24.24 35.57 -37.78
N LYS A 302 -23.51 36.35 -38.58
CA LYS A 302 -23.63 37.81 -38.57
C LYS A 302 -24.93 38.13 -39.30
N ASN A 303 -25.83 38.87 -38.65
CA ASN A 303 -26.95 39.45 -39.36
C ASN A 303 -26.38 40.63 -40.16
N GLU A 304 -26.51 40.60 -41.49
CA GLU A 304 -26.38 41.80 -42.33
C GLU A 304 -27.63 42.66 -42.20
#